data_AF-E9JAL6-F1
#
_entry.id   AF-E9JAL6-F1
#
_cell.length_a   1.000
_cell.length_b   1.000
_cell.length_c   1.000
_cell.angle_alpha   90.00
_cell.angle_beta   90.00
_cell.angle_gamma   90.00
#
_symmetry.space_group_name_H-M   'P 1'
#
loop_
_entity.id
_entity.type
_entity.pdbx_description
1 polymer ?
#
loop_
_entity_poly.entity_id
_entity_poly.type
_entity_poly.pdbx_seq_one_letter_code
_entity_poly.pdbx_strand_id
1 'polypeptide(L)'
;FTIAQLKEKLRELNLSTSGNKAELLRRLQEADPDGEWMEEDTETPGPSVTTQEDQHYTERRALTIHEREMKICRKEKELAEREMQAMRREIELLRGEQRLNQEHVTEREDVSRGVTKASISAVADLLGHFD
;
A
#
# COMPACT_ATOMS: atom_id res chain seq x y z
N PHE A 1 -24.97 9.30 21.46
CA PHE A 1 -24.78 10.58 22.15
C PHE A 1 -26.03 11.44 22.04
N THR A 2 -26.61 11.80 23.18
CA THR A 2 -27.74 12.74 23.29
C THR A 2 -27.24 14.19 23.21
N ILE A 3 -28.13 15.13 22.88
CA ILE A 3 -27.79 16.57 22.88
C ILE A 3 -27.32 17.01 24.28
N ALA A 4 -27.89 16.43 25.35
CA ALA A 4 -27.47 16.70 26.72
C ALA A 4 -26.01 16.28 26.95
N GLN A 5 -25.64 15.05 26.57
CA GLN A 5 -24.27 14.54 26.66
C GLN A 5 -23.29 15.37 25.81
N LEU A 6 -23.69 15.79 24.61
CA LEU A 6 -22.84 16.63 23.75
C LEU A 6 -22.61 18.01 24.37
N LYS A 7 -23.64 18.61 24.96
CA LYS A 7 -23.50 19.90 25.65
C LYS A 7 -22.66 19.78 26.92
N GLU A 8 -22.72 18.65 27.60
CA GLU A 8 -21.91 18.35 28.77
C GLU A 8 -20.43 18.24 28.42
N LYS A 9 -20.08 17.42 27.43
CA LYS A 9 -18.70 17.33 26.92
C LYS A 9 -18.18 18.67 26.37
N LEU A 10 -19.01 19.44 25.66
CA LEU A 10 -18.65 20.80 25.25
C LEU A 10 -18.43 21.73 26.45
N ARG A 11 -19.21 21.60 27.51
CA ARG A 11 -19.06 22.40 28.74
C ARG A 11 -17.78 22.03 29.50
N GLU A 12 -17.42 20.75 29.56
CA GLU A 12 -16.14 20.27 30.12
C GLU A 12 -14.95 20.87 29.38
N LEU A 13 -15.03 20.94 28.05
CA LEU A 13 -14.02 21.56 27.19
C LEU A 13 -14.13 23.09 27.12
N ASN A 14 -15.02 23.72 27.89
CA ASN A 14 -15.28 25.17 27.89
C ASN A 14 -15.67 25.75 26.50
N LEU A 15 -16.34 24.94 25.68
CA LEU A 15 -16.82 25.29 24.34
C LEU A 15 -18.29 25.70 24.35
N SER A 16 -18.71 26.39 23.29
CA SER A 16 -20.09 26.84 23.14
C SER A 16 -21.08 25.68 22.96
N THR A 17 -22.09 25.64 23.83
CA THR A 17 -23.20 24.65 23.82
C THR A 17 -24.42 25.10 23.01
N SER A 18 -24.32 26.24 22.31
CA SER A 18 -25.37 26.73 21.42
C SER A 18 -25.24 26.12 20.03
N GLY A 19 -26.37 25.74 19.45
CA GLY A 19 -26.46 25.20 18.10
C GLY A 19 -27.29 23.93 18.02
N ASN A 20 -27.48 23.45 16.80
CA ASN A 20 -28.10 22.15 16.55
C ASN A 20 -27.10 20.99 16.83
N LYS A 21 -27.57 19.75 16.87
CA LYS A 21 -26.74 18.57 17.18
C LYS A 21 -25.49 18.47 16.30
N ALA A 22 -25.60 18.80 15.01
CA ALA A 22 -24.48 18.73 14.07
C ALA A 22 -23.43 19.81 14.35
N GLU A 23 -23.85 21.01 14.73
CA GLU A 23 -22.93 22.09 15.12
C GLU A 23 -22.20 21.75 16.43
N LEU A 24 -22.89 21.13 17.39
CA LEU A 24 -22.28 20.67 18.64
C LEU A 24 -21.23 19.59 18.37
N LEU A 25 -21.56 18.59 17.53
CA LEU A 25 -20.62 17.52 17.13
C LEU A 25 -19.41 18.07 16.39
N ARG A 26 -19.62 18.97 15.41
CA ARG A 26 -18.53 19.57 14.65
C ARG A 26 -17.56 20.32 15.57
N ARG A 27 -18.09 21.09 16.52
CA ARG A 27 -17.27 21.86 17.47
C ARG A 27 -16.46 20.93 18.39
N LEU A 28 -17.03 19.79 18.76
CA LEU A 28 -16.36 18.79 19.58
C LEU A 28 -15.23 18.09 18.81
N GLN A 29 -15.47 17.73 17.54
CA GLN A 29 -14.46 17.17 16.64
C GLN A 29 -13.33 18.14 16.29
N GLU A 30 -13.62 19.43 16.21
CA GLU A 30 -12.62 20.45 15.92
C GLU A 30 -11.70 20.69 17.12
N ALA A 31 -12.22 20.58 18.34
CA ALA A 31 -11.44 20.71 19.57
C ALA A 31 -10.68 19.43 19.94
N ASP A 32 -11.23 18.27 19.62
CA ASP A 32 -10.63 16.96 19.85
C ASP A 32 -10.81 16.07 18.60
N PRO A 33 -9.85 16.12 17.67
CA PRO A 33 -9.89 15.35 16.43
C PRO A 33 -9.56 13.87 16.63
N ASP A 34 -8.93 13.51 17.74
CA ASP A 34 -8.55 12.13 18.07
C ASP A 34 -9.74 11.33 18.60
N GLY A 35 -10.78 12.02 19.11
CA GLY A 35 -12.06 11.43 19.45
C GLY A 35 -12.14 10.87 20.86
N GLU A 36 -11.22 11.26 21.74
CA GLU A 36 -11.13 10.88 23.15
C GLU A 36 -12.41 11.26 23.92
N TRP A 37 -13.10 12.32 23.51
CA TRP A 37 -14.41 12.70 24.07
C TRP A 37 -15.50 11.62 23.95
N MET A 38 -15.31 10.58 23.15
CA MET A 38 -16.24 9.45 22.99
C MET A 38 -15.96 8.26 23.93
N GLU A 39 -14.82 8.21 24.62
CA GLU A 39 -14.37 6.98 25.31
C GLU A 39 -14.81 6.84 26.78
N GLU A 40 -15.30 7.91 27.43
CA GLU A 40 -15.30 7.94 28.91
C GLU A 40 -16.59 7.45 29.63
N ASP A 41 -17.74 7.29 28.97
CA ASP A 41 -19.00 6.98 29.68
C ASP A 41 -19.54 5.56 29.41
N THR A 42 -18.83 4.53 29.89
CA THR A 42 -19.35 3.15 29.95
C THR A 42 -20.00 2.77 31.29
N GLU A 43 -20.12 3.69 32.26
CA GLU A 43 -20.49 3.36 33.66
C GLU A 43 -21.84 3.96 34.16
N THR A 44 -22.85 4.15 33.31
CA THR A 44 -24.24 4.34 33.82
C THR A 44 -25.31 3.70 32.92
N PRO A 45 -26.04 2.65 33.39
CA PRO A 45 -27.14 2.05 32.63
C PRO A 45 -28.42 2.90 32.78
N GLY A 46 -28.52 3.97 32.02
CA GLY A 46 -29.80 4.65 31.75
C GLY A 46 -30.52 3.98 30.57
N PRO A 47 -31.86 3.84 30.59
CA PRO A 47 -32.59 3.16 29.52
C PRO A 47 -32.42 3.94 28.21
N SER A 48 -31.58 3.40 27.32
CA SER A 48 -31.29 3.94 26.00
C SER A 48 -32.54 3.87 25.12
N VAL A 49 -33.34 4.93 25.12
CA VAL A 49 -34.26 5.21 24.02
C VAL A 49 -33.41 5.68 22.85
N THR A 50 -32.88 4.72 22.10
CA THR A 50 -32.23 5.00 20.82
C THR A 50 -33.33 5.47 19.86
N THR A 51 -33.43 6.79 19.65
CA THR A 51 -34.36 7.37 18.69
C THR A 51 -33.97 6.89 17.28
N GLN A 52 -34.94 6.46 16.46
CA GLN A 52 -34.75 5.95 15.08
C GLN A 52 -33.84 6.84 14.21
N GLU A 53 -33.79 8.14 14.49
CA GLU A 53 -32.99 9.13 13.78
C GLU A 53 -31.47 8.95 13.95
N ASP A 54 -31.03 8.40 15.09
CA ASP A 54 -29.60 8.16 15.37
C ASP A 54 -29.05 6.95 14.59
N GLN A 55 -29.89 5.96 14.30
CA GLN A 55 -29.50 4.83 13.44
C GLN A 55 -29.29 5.30 11.99
N HIS A 56 -30.21 6.11 11.46
CA HIS A 56 -30.15 6.59 10.08
C HIS A 56 -28.94 7.52 9.81
N TYR A 57 -28.50 8.31 10.80
CA TYR A 57 -27.32 9.17 10.65
C TYR A 57 -26.02 8.35 10.61
N THR A 58 -25.94 7.31 11.44
CA THR A 58 -24.79 6.41 11.51
C THR A 58 -24.70 5.55 10.25
N GLU A 59 -25.84 5.05 9.76
CA GLU A 59 -25.94 4.27 8.53
C GLU A 59 -25.62 5.11 7.29
N ARG A 60 -26.16 6.33 7.18
CA ARG A 60 -25.82 7.25 6.09
C ARG A 60 -24.33 7.61 6.08
N ARG A 61 -23.71 7.80 7.25
CA ARG A 61 -22.26 8.02 7.35
C ARG A 61 -21.46 6.78 6.95
N ALA A 62 -21.88 5.58 7.38
CA ALA A 62 -21.24 4.33 6.99
C ALA A 62 -21.29 4.09 5.48
N LEU A 63 -22.41 4.40 4.82
CA LEU A 63 -22.54 4.30 3.36
C LEU A 63 -21.58 5.24 2.63
N THR A 64 -21.43 6.49 3.09
CA THR A 64 -20.47 7.43 2.47
C THR A 64 -19.01 6.97 2.61
N ILE A 65 -18.68 6.31 3.73
CA ILE A 65 -17.35 5.73 3.95
C ILE A 65 -17.17 4.53 3.01
N HIS A 66 -18.15 3.64 2.94
CA HIS A 66 -18.10 2.45 2.10
C HIS A 66 -17.94 2.78 0.61
N GLU A 67 -18.64 3.79 0.10
CA GLU A 67 -18.48 4.27 -1.28
C GLU A 67 -17.06 4.78 -1.56
N ARG A 68 -16.48 5.53 -0.60
CA ARG A 68 -15.11 6.01 -0.70
C ARG A 68 -14.11 4.84 -0.72
N GLU A 69 -14.28 3.87 0.17
CA GLU A 69 -13.44 2.68 0.26
C GLU A 69 -13.50 1.83 -1.01
N MET A 70 -14.70 1.60 -1.56
CA MET A 70 -14.85 0.88 -2.83
C MET A 70 -14.10 1.57 -3.98
N LYS A 71 -14.13 2.91 -4.02
CA LYS A 71 -13.40 3.68 -5.02
C LYS A 71 -11.89 3.57 -4.87
N ILE A 72 -11.39 3.54 -3.64
CA ILE A 72 -9.97 3.34 -3.33
C ILE A 72 -9.55 1.93 -3.76
N CYS A 73 -10.27 0.91 -3.30
CA CYS A 73 -10.00 -0.49 -3.63
C CYS A 73 -9.95 -0.73 -5.14
N ARG A 74 -10.87 -0.13 -5.90
CA ARG A 74 -10.84 -0.20 -7.38
C ARG A 74 -9.55 0.40 -7.95
N LYS A 75 -9.12 1.56 -7.47
CA LYS A 75 -7.90 2.24 -7.96
C LYS A 75 -6.64 1.46 -7.58
N GLU A 76 -6.58 0.94 -6.37
CA GLU A 76 -5.44 0.13 -5.89
C GLU A 76 -5.28 -1.14 -6.71
N LYS A 77 -6.39 -1.83 -7.02
CA LYS A 77 -6.37 -3.00 -7.90
C LYS A 77 -5.79 -2.67 -9.28
N GLU A 78 -6.25 -1.58 -9.89
CA GLU A 78 -5.77 -1.13 -11.20
C GLU A 78 -4.27 -0.78 -11.18
N LEU A 79 -3.79 -0.19 -10.08
CA LEU A 79 -2.38 0.14 -9.90
C LEU A 79 -1.53 -1.14 -9.75
N ALA A 80 -1.97 -2.08 -8.90
CA ALA A 80 -1.28 -3.35 -8.69
C ALA A 80 -1.17 -4.18 -9.98
N GLU A 81 -2.21 -4.17 -10.82
CA GLU A 81 -2.17 -4.81 -12.14
C GLU A 81 -1.12 -4.17 -13.06
N ARG A 82 -1.02 -2.84 -13.08
CA ARG A 82 0.01 -2.12 -13.86
C ARG A 82 1.42 -2.41 -13.36
N GLU A 83 1.61 -2.39 -12.05
CA GLU A 83 2.91 -2.69 -11.42
C GLU A 83 3.34 -4.13 -11.72
N MET A 84 2.42 -5.09 -11.66
CA MET A 84 2.71 -6.48 -12.02
C MET A 84 3.12 -6.62 -13.50
N GLN A 85 2.44 -5.90 -14.41
CA GLN A 85 2.83 -5.88 -15.82
C GLN A 85 4.21 -5.26 -16.03
N ALA A 86 4.52 -4.16 -15.34
CA ALA A 86 5.83 -3.51 -15.40
C ALA A 86 6.94 -4.46 -14.91
N MET A 87 6.74 -5.11 -13.77
CA MET A 87 7.70 -6.08 -13.22
C MET A 87 7.91 -7.28 -14.14
N ARG A 88 6.85 -7.80 -14.77
CA ARG A 88 6.99 -8.89 -15.76
C ARG A 88 7.86 -8.48 -16.94
N ARG A 89 7.67 -7.27 -17.47
CA ARG A 89 8.49 -6.71 -18.56
C ARG A 89 9.94 -6.51 -18.10
N GLU A 90 10.15 -6.01 -16.89
CA GLU A 90 11.48 -5.79 -16.33
C GLU A 90 12.24 -7.13 -16.18
N ILE A 91 11.57 -8.17 -15.68
CA ILE A 91 12.15 -9.53 -15.61
C ILE A 91 12.49 -10.05 -17.00
N GLU A 92 11.64 -9.82 -18.01
CA GLU A 92 11.90 -10.24 -19.39
C GLU A 92 13.14 -9.54 -19.97
N LEU A 93 13.28 -8.23 -19.75
CA LEU A 93 14.47 -7.47 -20.16
C LEU A 93 15.72 -7.98 -19.47
N LEU A 94 15.70 -8.15 -18.14
CA LEU A 94 16.85 -8.66 -17.38
C LEU A 94 17.26 -10.07 -17.84
N ARG A 95 16.30 -10.93 -18.18
CA ARG A 95 16.58 -12.26 -18.75
C ARG A 95 17.17 -12.18 -20.15
N GLY A 96 16.69 -11.25 -20.98
CA GLY A 96 17.25 -10.99 -22.31
C GLY A 96 18.69 -10.49 -22.24
N GLU A 97 18.96 -9.52 -21.37
CA GLU A 97 20.30 -8.99 -21.13
C GLU A 97 21.26 -10.06 -20.59
N GLN A 98 20.80 -10.91 -19.68
CA GLN A 98 21.61 -12.04 -19.19
C GLN A 98 21.95 -13.02 -20.31
N ARG A 99 21.01 -13.32 -21.22
CA ARG A 99 21.28 -14.18 -22.38
C ARG A 99 22.30 -13.54 -23.34
N LEU A 100 22.15 -12.27 -23.67
CA LEU A 100 23.10 -11.55 -24.53
C LEU A 100 24.49 -11.46 -23.90
N ASN A 101 24.57 -11.22 -22.59
CA ASN A 101 25.84 -11.23 -21.88
C ASN A 101 26.46 -12.64 -21.81
N GLN A 102 25.66 -13.70 -21.69
CA GLN A 102 26.13 -15.07 -21.70
C GLN A 102 26.66 -15.49 -23.08
N GLU A 103 25.98 -15.10 -24.16
CA GLU A 103 26.43 -15.33 -25.54
C GLU A 103 27.76 -14.62 -25.83
N HIS A 104 27.92 -13.37 -25.39
CA HIS A 104 29.17 -12.63 -25.49
C HIS A 104 30.34 -13.24 -24.70
N VAL A 105 30.07 -13.89 -23.56
CA VAL A 105 31.08 -14.63 -22.79
C VAL A 105 31.46 -15.93 -23.50
N THR A 106 30.49 -16.68 -24.03
CA THR A 106 30.77 -17.92 -24.76
C THR A 106 31.52 -17.68 -26.07
N GLU A 107 31.24 -16.61 -26.81
CA GLU A 107 32.00 -16.26 -28.03
C GLU A 107 33.45 -15.87 -27.71
N ARG A 108 33.70 -15.13 -26.62
CA ARG A 108 35.06 -14.82 -26.17
C ARG A 108 35.82 -16.05 -25.70
N GLU A 109 35.14 -16.97 -25.02
CA GLU A 109 35.75 -18.22 -24.58
C GLU A 109 36.05 -19.15 -25.76
N ASP A 110 35.16 -19.30 -26.75
CA ASP A 110 35.43 -20.16 -27.92
C ASP A 110 36.57 -19.62 -28.79
N VAL A 111 36.65 -18.30 -28.97
CA VAL A 111 37.79 -17.67 -29.66
C VAL A 111 39.10 -17.89 -28.88
N SER A 112 39.09 -17.73 -27.56
CA SER A 112 40.27 -17.96 -26.70
C SER A 112 40.68 -19.44 -26.64
N ARG A 113 39.71 -20.35 -26.60
CA ARG A 113 39.92 -21.81 -26.56
C ARG A 113 40.38 -22.36 -27.91
N GLY A 114 39.96 -21.75 -29.01
CA GLY A 114 40.45 -22.04 -30.36
C GLY A 114 41.92 -21.61 -30.56
N VAL A 115 42.28 -20.41 -30.10
CA VAL A 115 43.67 -19.89 -30.18
C VAL A 115 44.64 -20.74 -29.35
N THR A 116 44.24 -21.12 -28.13
CA THR A 116 45.07 -21.98 -27.27
C THR A 116 45.24 -23.39 -27.84
N LYS A 117 44.17 -24.02 -28.37
CA LYS A 117 44.28 -25.32 -29.05
C LYS A 117 45.18 -25.28 -30.28
N ALA A 118 45.07 -24.24 -31.11
CA ALA A 118 45.93 -24.08 -32.28
C ALA A 118 47.41 -23.93 -31.88
N SER A 119 47.70 -23.18 -30.81
CA SER A 119 49.07 -23.02 -30.29
C SER A 119 49.64 -24.31 -29.71
N ILE A 120 48.83 -25.09 -28.97
CA ILE A 120 49.26 -26.37 -28.38
C ILE A 120 49.50 -27.42 -29.48
N SER A 121 48.66 -27.45 -30.51
CA SER A 121 48.82 -28.34 -31.66
C SER A 121 50.10 -28.05 -32.44
N ALA A 122 50.42 -26.77 -32.67
CA ALA A 122 51.65 -26.39 -33.36
C ALA A 122 52.92 -26.75 -32.56
N VAL A 123 52.85 -26.65 -31.23
CA VAL A 123 53.95 -27.08 -30.34
C VAL A 123 54.09 -28.61 -30.37
N ALA A 124 53.00 -29.37 -30.40
CA ALA A 124 53.05 -30.83 -30.49
C ALA A 124 53.67 -31.32 -31.81
N ASP A 125 53.33 -30.68 -32.95
CA ASP A 125 53.93 -31.00 -34.25
C ASP A 125 55.45 -30.75 -34.28
N LEU A 126 55.92 -29.69 -33.63
CA LEU A 126 57.34 -29.38 -33.52
C LEU A 126 58.10 -30.41 -32.68
N LEU A 127 57.46 -30.97 -31.64
CA LEU A 127 58.07 -31.99 -30.79
C LEU A 127 58.10 -33.38 -31.45
N GLY A 128 57.15 -33.67 -32.35
CA GLY A 128 57.13 -34.94 -33.10
C GLY A 128 58.23 -35.09 -34.15
N HIS A 129 58.96 -34.01 -34.49
CA HIS A 129 60.09 -34.05 -35.42
C HIS A 129 61.44 -34.33 -34.76
N PHE A 130 61.46 -34.47 -33.42
CA PHE A 130 62.65 -34.86 -32.66
C PHE A 130 62.50 -36.31 -32.20
N ASP A 131 62.71 -37.25 -33.13
CA ASP A 131 63.00 -38.66 -32.84
C ASP A 131 64.32 -39.05 -33.53
#